data_AF-A0A353RA87-F1
#
_entry.id   AF-A0A353RA87-F1
#
_cell.length_a   1.000
_cell.length_b   1.000
_cell.length_c   1.000
_cell.angle_alpha   90.00
_cell.angle_beta   90.00
_cell.angle_gamma   90.00
#
_symmetry.space_group_name_H-M   'P 1'
#
loop_
_entity.id
_entity.type
_entity.pdbx_description
1 polymer ?
#
loop_
_entity_poly.entity_id
_entity_poly.type
_entity_poly.pdbx_seq_one_letter_code
_entity_poly.pdbx_strand_id
1 'polypeptide(L)'
;MKTGHLNRQIFNLAIPSMLAGITIPLVGMADTAIAGRLGSATAIGGVAIGSTLFDLLYWNFGFLRIGTAGITAQAYGKGDHQEIIKTGMQGLVLALGFSFLLILIQC
;
A
#
# COMPACT_ATOMS: atom_id res chain seq x y z
N MET A 1 -25.76 -18.64 -22.33
CA MET A 1 -25.45 -17.24 -22.68
C MET A 1 -25.07 -16.38 -21.44
N LYS A 2 -24.20 -16.86 -20.53
CA LYS A 2 -23.83 -16.18 -19.26
C LYS A 2 -22.42 -15.55 -19.25
N THR A 3 -21.60 -15.78 -20.28
CA THR A 3 -20.17 -15.42 -20.29
C THR A 3 -19.91 -13.93 -20.49
N GLY A 4 -20.78 -13.21 -21.21
CA GLY A 4 -20.60 -11.77 -21.48
C GLY A 4 -20.75 -10.88 -20.25
N HIS A 5 -21.64 -11.23 -19.31
CA HIS A 5 -21.87 -10.45 -18.09
C HIS A 5 -20.74 -10.62 -17.07
N LEU A 6 -20.16 -11.83 -16.99
CA LEU A 6 -19.04 -12.13 -16.10
C LEU A 6 -17.77 -11.39 -16.57
N ASN A 7 -17.48 -11.37 -17.87
CA ASN A 7 -16.33 -10.63 -18.43
C ASN A 7 -16.43 -9.13 -18.13
N ARG A 8 -17.62 -8.53 -18.23
CA ARG A 8 -17.83 -7.10 -17.92
C ARG A 8 -17.65 -6.80 -16.43
N GLN A 9 -18.10 -7.70 -15.55
CA GLN A 9 -17.88 -7.57 -14.10
C GLN A 9 -16.40 -7.73 -13.72
N ILE A 10 -15.70 -8.70 -14.33
CA ILE A 10 -14.27 -8.87 -14.15
C ILE A 10 -13.52 -7.63 -14.62
N PHE A 11 -13.83 -7.07 -15.79
CA PHE A 11 -13.21 -5.84 -16.28
C PHE A 11 -13.47 -4.65 -15.34
N ASN A 12 -14.68 -4.50 -14.81
CA ASN A 12 -15.01 -3.43 -13.86
C ASN A 12 -14.27 -3.54 -12.51
N LEU A 13 -13.90 -4.74 -12.07
CA LEU A 13 -13.02 -4.91 -10.90
C LEU A 13 -11.53 -4.81 -11.25
N ALA A 14 -11.15 -5.36 -12.40
CA ALA A 14 -9.76 -5.47 -12.82
C ALA A 14 -9.16 -4.10 -13.14
N ILE A 15 -9.89 -3.22 -13.85
CA ILE A 15 -9.40 -1.88 -14.20
C ILE A 15 -8.97 -1.08 -12.96
N PRO A 16 -9.82 -0.88 -11.93
CA PRO A 16 -9.42 -0.13 -10.74
C PRO A 16 -8.32 -0.83 -9.95
N SER A 17 -8.32 -2.17 -9.86
CA SER A 17 -7.22 -2.91 -9.22
C SER A 17 -5.88 -2.76 -9.97
N MET A 18 -5.89 -2.77 -11.29
CA MET A 18 -4.70 -2.56 -12.12
C MET A 18 -4.17 -1.15 -11.97
N LEU A 19 -5.05 -0.14 -12.02
CA LEU A 19 -4.67 1.26 -11.78
C LEU A 19 -4.05 1.43 -10.38
N ALA A 20 -4.65 0.84 -9.34
CA ALA A 20 -4.09 0.86 -8.01
C ALA A 20 -2.69 0.19 -7.96
N GLY A 21 -2.51 -0.91 -8.71
CA GLY A 21 -1.24 -1.63 -8.82
C GLY A 21 -0.12 -0.83 -9.51
N ILE A 22 -0.44 0.00 -10.49
CA ILE A 22 0.54 0.84 -11.22
C ILE A 22 1.16 1.93 -10.31
N THR A 23 0.49 2.30 -9.22
CA THR A 23 1.00 3.31 -8.28
C THR A 23 2.34 2.93 -7.67
N ILE A 24 2.56 1.64 -7.37
CA ILE A 24 3.78 1.14 -6.74
C ILE A 24 5.03 1.39 -7.62
N PRO A 25 5.09 0.92 -8.88
CA PRO A 25 6.24 1.18 -9.74
C PRO A 25 6.42 2.66 -10.08
N LEU A 26 5.33 3.45 -10.17
CA LEU A 26 5.43 4.89 -10.41
C LEU A 26 6.15 5.61 -9.27
N VAL A 27 5.84 5.27 -8.02
CA VAL A 27 6.55 5.83 -6.85
C VAL A 27 8.03 5.45 -6.90
N GLY A 28 8.37 4.18 -7.17
CA GLY A 28 9.77 3.76 -7.29
C GLY A 28 10.55 4.45 -8.41
N MET A 29 9.89 4.76 -9.54
CA MET A 29 10.48 5.59 -10.60
C MET A 29 10.75 7.02 -10.12
N ALA A 30 9.84 7.61 -9.35
CA ALA A 30 10.02 8.95 -8.78
C ALA A 30 11.18 8.98 -7.77
N ASP A 31 11.28 7.98 -6.89
CA ASP A 31 12.37 7.85 -5.91
C ASP A 31 13.73 7.75 -6.60
N THR A 32 13.81 6.94 -7.66
CA THR A 32 15.02 6.80 -8.48
C THR A 32 15.40 8.12 -9.17
N ALA A 33 14.43 8.86 -9.71
CA ALA A 33 14.66 10.14 -10.36
C ALA A 33 15.13 11.22 -9.38
N ILE A 34 14.58 11.24 -8.16
CA ILE A 34 14.99 12.17 -7.09
C ILE A 34 16.42 11.84 -6.64
N ALA A 35 16.72 10.56 -6.39
CA ALA A 35 18.06 10.12 -6.02
C ALA A 35 19.11 10.49 -7.09
N GLY A 36 18.77 10.35 -8.37
CA GLY A 36 19.66 10.70 -9.49
C GLY A 36 20.05 12.19 -9.57
N ARG A 37 19.27 13.11 -8.99
CA ARG A 37 19.54 14.56 -9.03
C ARG A 37 20.53 15.04 -7.96
N LEU A 38 20.92 14.21 -7.01
CA LEU A 38 21.76 14.62 -5.87
C LEU A 38 23.25 14.84 -6.21
N GLY A 39 23.73 14.40 -7.38
CA GLY A 39 25.03 14.79 -7.97
C GLY A 39 26.32 14.37 -7.23
N SER A 40 26.22 13.96 -5.96
CA SER A 40 27.33 13.49 -5.10
C SER A 40 27.13 12.00 -4.81
N ALA A 41 28.05 11.15 -5.29
CA ALA A 41 27.96 9.70 -5.14
C ALA A 41 27.86 9.24 -3.67
N THR A 42 28.49 9.98 -2.75
CA THR A 42 28.43 9.71 -1.30
C THR A 42 27.07 10.07 -0.70
N ALA A 43 26.47 11.19 -1.09
CA ALA A 43 25.13 11.57 -0.64
C ALA A 43 24.06 10.62 -1.19
N ILE A 44 24.21 10.19 -2.45
CA ILE A 44 23.35 9.18 -3.09
C ILE A 44 23.46 7.84 -2.37
N GLY A 45 24.69 7.39 -2.06
CA GLY A 45 24.90 6.14 -1.32
C GLY A 45 24.26 6.16 0.07
N GLY A 46 24.36 7.28 0.80
CA GLY A 46 23.71 7.44 2.10
C GLY A 46 22.18 7.43 2.02
N VAL A 47 21.60 8.17 1.07
CA VAL A 47 20.15 8.20 0.83
C VAL A 47 19.64 6.83 0.38
N ALA A 48 20.36 6.12 -0.50
CA ALA A 48 19.97 4.81 -0.99
C ALA A 48 19.96 3.75 0.12
N ILE A 49 20.94 3.76 1.02
CA ILE A 49 20.95 2.85 2.18
C ILE A 49 19.79 3.19 3.12
N GLY A 50 19.58 4.49 3.40
CA GLY A 50 18.48 4.96 4.24
C GLY A 50 17.11 4.58 3.69
N SER A 51 16.89 4.79 2.39
CA SER A 51 15.63 4.43 1.71
C SER A 51 15.42 2.93 1.66
N THR A 52 16.47 2.13 1.38
CA THR A 52 16.38 0.66 1.37
C THR A 52 16.01 0.11 2.75
N LEU A 53 16.58 0.66 3.83
CA LEU A 53 16.23 0.26 5.19
C LEU A 53 14.78 0.63 5.52
N PHE A 54 14.35 1.82 5.10
CA PHE A 54 12.97 2.28 5.28
C PHE A 54 11.98 1.40 4.49
N ASP A 55 12.30 1.06 3.25
CA ASP A 55 11.53 0.14 2.41
C ASP A 55 11.40 -1.23 3.06
N LEU A 56 12.49 -1.79 3.61
CA LEU A 56 12.46 -3.06 4.33
C LEU A 56 11.52 -3.02 5.54
N LEU A 57 11.56 -1.93 6.32
CA LEU A 57 10.65 -1.73 7.45
C LEU A 57 9.20 -1.61 6.97
N TYR A 58 8.95 -0.80 5.94
CA TYR A 58 7.61 -0.57 5.40
C TYR A 58 7.01 -1.85 4.80
N TRP A 59 7.82 -2.65 4.11
CA TRP A 59 7.39 -3.92 3.52
C TRP A 59 7.02 -4.96 4.59
N ASN A 60 7.70 -4.94 5.74
CA ASN A 60 7.30 -5.74 6.90
C ASN A 60 5.88 -5.39 7.36
N PHE A 61 5.47 -4.12 7.36
CA PHE A 61 4.09 -3.73 7.68
C PHE A 61 3.07 -4.06 6.57
N GLY A 62 3.52 -4.56 5.42
CA GLY A 62 2.66 -5.01 4.32
C GLY A 62 1.64 -6.08 4.71
N PHE A 63 1.93 -6.89 5.76
CA PHE A 63 0.98 -7.88 6.28
C PHE A 63 -0.32 -7.24 6.76
N LEU A 64 -0.24 -6.02 7.31
CA LEU A 64 -1.41 -5.33 7.86
C LEU A 64 -2.41 -4.99 6.74
N ARG A 65 -1.89 -4.57 5.58
CA ARG A 65 -2.70 -4.31 4.38
C ARG A 65 -3.37 -5.57 3.86
N ILE A 66 -2.62 -6.66 3.72
CA ILE A 66 -3.16 -7.91 3.15
C ILE A 66 -4.15 -8.57 4.14
N GLY A 67 -3.87 -8.53 5.44
CA GLY A 67 -4.75 -9.06 6.48
C GLY A 67 -6.08 -8.32 6.59
N THR A 68 -6.04 -6.98 6.64
CA THR A 68 -7.26 -6.15 6.71
C THR A 68 -8.12 -6.25 5.46
N ALA A 69 -7.52 -6.32 4.27
CA ALA A 69 -8.24 -6.54 3.02
C ALA A 69 -8.96 -7.90 2.99
N GLY A 70 -8.31 -8.96 3.49
CA GLY A 70 -8.92 -10.29 3.59
C GLY A 70 -10.12 -10.34 4.53
N ILE A 71 -10.01 -9.73 5.72
CA ILE A 71 -11.10 -9.64 6.70
C ILE A 71 -12.26 -8.80 6.13
N THR A 72 -11.95 -7.67 5.49
CA THR A 72 -12.95 -6.79 4.85
C THR A 72 -13.69 -7.51 3.73
N ALA A 73 -12.99 -8.30 2.90
CA ALA A 73 -13.61 -9.09 1.84
C ALA A 73 -14.56 -10.17 2.39
N GLN A 74 -14.20 -10.81 3.51
CA GLN A 74 -15.06 -11.78 4.18
C GLN A 74 -16.30 -11.12 4.79
N ALA A 75 -16.15 -9.97 5.46
CA ALA A 75 -17.27 -9.20 6.01
C ALA A 75 -18.23 -8.73 4.90
N TYR A 76 -17.69 -8.27 3.77
CA TYR A 76 -18.45 -7.93 2.58
C TYR A 76 -19.25 -9.13 2.03
N GLY A 77 -18.64 -10.31 1.96
CA GLY A 77 -19.33 -11.54 1.56
C GLY A 77 -20.46 -11.97 2.50
N LYS A 78 -20.38 -11.64 3.79
CA LYS A 78 -21.43 -11.89 4.79
C LYS A 78 -22.52 -10.82 4.84
N GLY A 79 -22.31 -9.68 4.17
CA GLY A 79 -23.22 -8.53 4.23
C GLY A 79 -23.13 -7.72 5.54
N ASP A 80 -22.15 -8.01 6.41
CA ASP A 80 -21.99 -7.34 7.70
C ASP A 80 -21.27 -6.00 7.53
N HIS A 81 -22.07 -4.94 7.36
CA HIS A 81 -21.56 -3.59 7.17
C HIS A 81 -20.88 -3.02 8.43
N GLN A 82 -21.25 -3.50 9.63
CA GLN A 82 -20.60 -3.04 10.85
C GLN A 82 -19.18 -3.58 10.95
N GLU A 83 -18.97 -4.84 10.59
CA GLU A 83 -17.64 -5.45 10.61
C GLU A 83 -16.69 -4.84 9.55
N ILE A 84 -17.22 -4.43 8.38
CA ILE A 84 -16.46 -3.68 7.36
C ILE A 84 -15.93 -2.36 7.94
N ILE A 85 -16.82 -1.55 8.53
CA ILE A 85 -16.45 -0.24 9.08
C ILE A 85 -15.48 -0.39 10.26
N LYS A 86 -15.73 -1.37 11.14
CA LYS A 86 -14.87 -1.66 12.28
C LYS A 86 -13.45 -2.05 11.84
N THR A 87 -13.33 -2.94 10.86
CA THR A 87 -12.02 -3.36 10.30
C THR A 87 -11.31 -2.17 9.66
N GLY A 88 -12.04 -1.31 8.94
CA GLY A 88 -11.51 -0.08 8.37
C GLY A 88 -10.98 0.89 9.43
N MET A 89 -11.76 1.15 10.48
CA MET A 89 -11.33 1.99 11.61
C MET A 89 -10.10 1.43 12.32
N GLN A 90 -10.06 0.12 12.58
CA GLN A 90 -8.91 -0.53 13.21
C GLN A 90 -7.65 -0.37 12.34
N GLY A 91 -7.76 -0.59 11.03
CA GLY A 91 -6.68 -0.37 10.09
C GLY A 91 -6.20 1.09 10.09
N LEU A 92 -7.12 2.05 10.15
CA LEU A 92 -6.81 3.47 10.13
C LEU A 92 -6.12 3.93 11.42
N VAL A 93 -6.57 3.45 12.58
CA VAL A 93 -5.94 3.72 13.89
C VAL A 93 -4.54 3.11 13.94
N LEU A 94 -4.37 1.87 13.47
CA LEU A 94 -3.05 1.22 13.43
C LEU A 94 -2.11 1.95 12.47
N ALA A 95 -2.57 2.33 11.28
CA ALA A 95 -1.78 3.09 10.31
C ALA A 95 -1.31 4.43 10.90
N LEU A 96 -2.22 5.21 11.48
CA LEU A 96 -1.88 6.48 12.13
C LEU A 96 -0.94 6.29 13.32
N GLY A 97 -1.15 5.24 14.13
CA GLY A 97 -0.28 4.91 15.26
C GLY A 97 1.14 4.58 14.82
N PHE A 98 1.31 3.73 13.81
CA PHE A 98 2.63 3.40 13.26
C PHE A 98 3.29 4.60 12.57
N SER A 99 2.55 5.37 11.78
CA SER A 99 3.08 6.60 11.16
C SER A 99 3.57 7.60 12.21
N PHE A 100 2.79 7.81 13.27
CA PHE A 100 3.16 8.71 14.36
C PHE A 100 4.39 8.21 15.13
N LEU A 101 4.46 6.90 15.42
CA LEU A 101 5.61 6.29 16.08
C LEU A 101 6.89 6.44 15.24
N LEU A 102 6.81 6.20 13.93
CA LEU A 102 7.95 6.36 13.02
C LEU A 102 8.43 7.81 12.95
N ILE A 103 7.51 8.78 12.88
CA ILE A 103 7.86 10.21 12.91
C ILE A 103 8.58 10.56 14.22
N LEU A 104 8.10 10.07 15.36
CA LEU A 104 8.73 10.32 16.65
C LEU A 104 10.11 9.68 16.79
N ILE A 105 10.35 8.52 16.17
CA ILE A 105 11.67 7.87 16.16
C ILE A 105 12.66 8.63 15.25
N GLN A 106 12.15 9.28 14.21
CA GLN A 106 12.96 9.99 13.22
C GLN A 106 13.30 11.44 13.62
N CYS A 107 12.53 12.03 14.54
CA CYS A 107 12.82 13.32 15.20
C CYS A 107 13.76 13.15 16.39
#